data_AF-A0A525BYB4-F1
#
_entry.id   AF-A0A525BYB4-F1
#
_cell.length_a   1.000
_cell.length_b   1.000
_cell.length_c   1.000
_cell.angle_alpha   90.00
_cell.angle_beta   90.00
_cell.angle_gamma   90.00
#
_symmetry.space_group_name_H-M   'P 1'
#
loop_
_entity.id
_entity.type
_entity.pdbx_description
1 polymer ?
#
loop_
_entity_poly.entity_id
_entity_poly.type
_entity_poly.pdbx_seq_one_letter_code
_entity_poly.pdbx_strand_id
1 'polypeptide(L)'
;MAAEFLNLNSIVNSAETSIRESAKTERNDLRTQVQKQVEDSVEFQVLTKVIANKELSTKVVKSVDETSSQNLETSPQQFSDTYETISKEISMEIKTETATSEQREFSVSIKRQRGELSVKTEDVTIADPLAFDMDNNGFKTTGVENGVEFDINGDGVIDKTSFITGNDRFLALDKNYNGKIDDGTELFGDQNGAENGFEELKKYDSNNDGVIDSNDPVFERLRLFGFDQESSSMVSEKVSDSLIKSIALGYREGVKVLNAYDTVKQSSEVTSNEGESISSADIDLGFYKSV
;
A
#
# COMPACT_ATOMS: atom_id res chain seq x y z
N MET A 1 18.02 -3.40 -68.11
CA MET A 1 17.15 -2.22 -67.86
C MET A 1 15.77 -2.58 -67.31
N ALA A 2 14.74 -2.96 -68.09
CA ALA A 2 13.38 -3.14 -67.52
C ALA A 2 13.26 -4.23 -66.43
N ALA A 3 14.00 -5.34 -66.57
CA ALA A 3 14.00 -6.43 -65.58
C ALA A 3 14.75 -6.09 -64.27
N GLU A 4 15.76 -5.22 -64.31
CA GLU A 4 16.49 -4.76 -63.12
C GLU A 4 15.67 -3.75 -62.30
N PHE A 5 14.87 -2.90 -62.95
CA PHE A 5 13.99 -1.95 -62.28
C PHE A 5 12.83 -2.64 -61.53
N LEU A 6 12.29 -3.73 -62.07
CA LEU A 6 11.26 -4.54 -61.39
C LEU A 6 11.81 -5.23 -60.13
N ASN A 7 13.06 -5.68 -60.18
CA ASN A 7 13.73 -6.30 -59.05
C ASN A 7 14.01 -5.28 -57.92
N LEU A 8 14.42 -4.06 -58.26
CA LEU A 8 14.64 -3.00 -57.28
C LEU A 8 13.34 -2.58 -56.56
N ASN A 9 12.25 -2.41 -57.30
CA ASN A 9 10.96 -2.02 -56.70
C ASN A 9 10.41 -3.10 -55.74
N SER A 10 10.63 -4.38 -56.05
CA SER A 10 10.28 -5.49 -55.17
C SER A 10 11.05 -5.44 -53.84
N ILE A 11 12.37 -5.19 -53.92
CA ILE A 11 13.26 -5.11 -52.74
C ILE A 11 12.88 -3.93 -51.85
N VAL A 12 12.60 -2.75 -52.44
CA VAL A 12 12.19 -1.55 -51.68
C VAL A 12 10.86 -1.78 -50.97
N ASN A 13 9.86 -2.35 -51.64
CA ASN A 13 8.56 -2.65 -51.03
C ASN A 13 8.67 -3.67 -49.89
N SER A 14 9.52 -4.69 -50.04
CA SER A 14 9.79 -5.66 -48.97
C SER A 14 10.45 -5.00 -47.78
N ALA A 15 11.45 -4.13 -47.99
CA ALA A 15 12.13 -3.42 -46.93
C ALA A 15 11.19 -2.46 -46.18
N GLU A 16 10.35 -1.71 -46.89
CA GLU A 16 9.34 -0.85 -46.26
C GLU A 16 8.33 -1.64 -45.42
N THR A 17 7.92 -2.81 -45.91
CA THR A 17 6.99 -3.68 -45.17
C THR A 17 7.62 -4.18 -43.88
N SER A 18 8.86 -4.68 -43.94
CA SER A 18 9.59 -5.13 -42.74
C SER A 18 9.84 -3.98 -41.75
N ILE A 19 10.18 -2.77 -42.21
CA ILE A 19 10.34 -1.60 -41.33
C ILE A 19 9.02 -1.24 -40.64
N ARG A 20 7.89 -1.27 -41.36
CA ARG A 20 6.56 -1.00 -40.79
C ARG A 20 6.14 -2.06 -39.77
N GLU A 21 6.45 -3.33 -40.03
CA GLU A 21 6.18 -4.43 -39.09
C GLU A 21 7.03 -4.32 -37.83
N SER A 22 8.35 -4.07 -37.96
CA SER A 22 9.24 -3.85 -36.82
C SER A 22 8.77 -2.65 -35.96
N ALA A 23 8.42 -1.52 -36.58
CA ALA A 23 7.91 -0.34 -35.87
C ALA A 23 6.56 -0.60 -35.18
N LYS A 24 5.72 -1.48 -35.74
CA LYS A 24 4.45 -1.89 -35.11
C LYS A 24 4.70 -2.79 -33.90
N THR A 25 5.64 -3.73 -34.00
CA THR A 25 6.06 -4.59 -32.88
C THR A 25 6.64 -3.77 -31.74
N GLU A 26 7.59 -2.88 -32.03
CA GLU A 26 8.21 -2.00 -31.02
C GLU A 26 7.18 -1.09 -30.33
N ARG A 27 6.19 -0.57 -31.08
CA ARG A 27 5.08 0.19 -30.50
C ARG A 27 4.20 -0.66 -29.58
N ASN A 28 3.93 -1.91 -29.94
CA ASN A 28 3.15 -2.83 -29.10
C ASN A 28 3.92 -3.23 -27.83
N ASP A 29 5.23 -3.43 -27.95
CA ASP A 29 6.10 -3.72 -26.80
C ASP A 29 6.14 -2.53 -25.84
N LEU A 30 6.31 -1.31 -26.37
CA LEU A 30 6.28 -0.09 -25.55
C LEU A 30 4.91 0.12 -24.90
N ARG A 31 3.81 -0.12 -25.62
CA ARG A 31 2.46 -0.04 -25.04
C ARG A 31 2.29 -1.03 -23.89
N THR A 32 2.79 -2.25 -24.06
CA THR A 32 2.73 -3.29 -23.01
C THR A 32 3.58 -2.89 -21.80
N GLN A 33 4.76 -2.31 -22.03
CA GLN A 33 5.62 -1.81 -20.96
C GLN A 33 4.98 -0.63 -20.20
N VAL A 34 4.39 0.33 -20.91
CA VAL A 34 3.69 1.47 -20.29
C VAL A 34 2.47 0.99 -19.52
N GLN A 35 1.67 0.09 -20.09
CA GLN A 35 0.52 -0.50 -19.40
C GLN A 35 0.96 -1.19 -18.10
N LYS A 36 2.01 -2.00 -18.17
CA LYS A 36 2.58 -2.66 -16.99
C LYS A 36 3.09 -1.64 -15.96
N GLN A 37 3.77 -0.58 -16.38
CA GLN A 37 4.23 0.47 -15.47
C GLN A 37 3.08 1.22 -14.78
N VAL A 38 1.97 1.46 -15.49
CA VAL A 38 0.76 2.03 -14.90
C VAL A 38 0.14 1.05 -13.91
N GLU A 39 0.01 -0.23 -14.28
CA GLU A 39 -0.54 -1.27 -13.39
C GLU A 39 0.32 -1.49 -12.13
N ASP A 40 1.64 -1.41 -12.27
CA ASP A 40 2.61 -1.51 -11.18
C ASP A 40 2.69 -0.21 -10.35
N SER A 41 2.10 0.90 -10.80
CA SER A 41 2.13 2.18 -10.06
C SER A 41 1.32 2.09 -8.76
N VAL A 42 1.82 2.75 -7.73
CA VAL A 42 1.18 2.79 -6.39
C VAL A 42 -0.21 3.39 -6.50
N GLU A 43 -0.34 4.48 -7.27
CA GLU A 43 -1.59 5.20 -7.49
C GLU A 43 -2.67 4.30 -8.11
N PHE A 44 -2.31 3.47 -9.10
CA PHE A 44 -3.24 2.54 -9.75
C PHE A 44 -3.65 1.40 -8.82
N GLN A 45 -2.69 0.85 -8.05
CA GLN A 45 -2.97 -0.20 -7.07
C GLN A 45 -3.89 0.31 -5.95
N VAL A 46 -3.67 1.52 -5.43
CA VAL A 46 -4.54 2.18 -4.45
C VAL A 46 -5.95 2.36 -5.02
N LEU A 47 -6.06 2.93 -6.23
CA LEU A 47 -7.35 3.15 -6.88
C LEU A 47 -8.15 1.85 -7.04
N THR A 48 -7.49 0.76 -7.44
CA THR A 48 -8.12 -0.56 -7.61
C THR A 48 -8.67 -1.09 -6.28
N LYS A 49 -7.93 -0.92 -5.18
CA LYS A 49 -8.35 -1.35 -3.83
C LYS A 49 -9.52 -0.53 -3.31
N VAL A 50 -9.50 0.80 -3.50
CA VAL A 50 -10.61 1.70 -3.14
C VAL A 50 -11.91 1.27 -3.85
N ILE A 51 -11.84 0.97 -5.15
CA ILE A 51 -12.99 0.56 -5.95
C ILE A 51 -13.54 -0.79 -5.47
N ALA A 52 -12.67 -1.78 -5.26
CA ALA A 52 -13.08 -3.10 -4.77
C ALA A 52 -13.79 -3.03 -3.42
N ASN A 53 -13.28 -2.21 -2.49
CA ASN A 53 -13.92 -2.01 -1.18
C ASN A 53 -15.31 -1.38 -1.33
N LYS A 54 -15.48 -0.40 -2.23
CA LYS A 54 -16.78 0.24 -2.46
C LYS A 54 -17.81 -0.70 -3.10
N GLU A 55 -17.39 -1.59 -4.00
CA GLU A 55 -18.25 -2.64 -4.56
C GLU A 55 -18.67 -3.66 -3.48
N LEU A 56 -17.79 -3.99 -2.54
CA LEU A 56 -18.11 -4.84 -1.40
C LEU A 56 -19.13 -4.16 -0.47
N SER A 57 -18.90 -2.90 -0.10
CA SER A 57 -19.80 -2.12 0.76
C SER A 57 -21.18 -1.95 0.15
N THR A 58 -21.28 -1.70 -1.16
CA THR A 58 -22.59 -1.61 -1.87
C THR A 58 -23.33 -2.94 -1.94
N LYS A 59 -22.62 -4.08 -1.92
CA LYS A 59 -23.22 -5.42 -1.86
C LYS A 59 -23.70 -5.79 -0.46
N VAL A 60 -22.97 -5.36 0.58
CA VAL A 60 -23.34 -5.52 2.00
C VAL A 60 -24.57 -4.65 2.34
N VAL A 61 -24.60 -3.38 1.92
CA VAL A 61 -25.75 -2.49 2.14
C VAL A 61 -27.02 -3.01 1.45
N LYS A 62 -26.93 -3.62 0.26
CA LYS A 62 -28.06 -4.28 -0.41
C LYS A 62 -28.58 -5.53 0.32
N SER A 63 -27.81 -6.10 1.25
CA SER A 63 -28.23 -7.28 2.03
C SER A 63 -28.80 -6.94 3.41
N VAL A 64 -28.61 -5.69 3.89
CA VAL A 64 -29.01 -5.25 5.24
C VAL A 64 -30.29 -4.39 5.24
N ASP A 65 -30.76 -3.92 4.09
CA ASP A 65 -31.82 -2.91 4.04
C ASP A 65 -33.02 -3.32 3.14
N GLU A 66 -33.87 -4.22 3.65
CA GLU A 66 -35.27 -4.35 3.18
C GLU A 66 -36.26 -3.55 4.05
N THR A 67 -35.79 -2.78 5.04
CA THR A 67 -36.66 -1.90 5.84
C THR A 67 -36.04 -0.54 6.12
N SER A 68 -36.31 0.39 5.20
CA SER A 68 -36.34 1.86 5.36
C SER A 68 -35.26 2.64 4.62
N SER A 69 -35.29 2.61 3.29
CA SER A 69 -34.52 3.54 2.46
C SER A 69 -35.31 4.83 2.19
N GLN A 70 -34.85 5.95 2.74
CA GLN A 70 -34.97 7.24 2.07
C GLN A 70 -33.58 7.82 1.80
N ASN A 71 -33.32 8.00 0.50
CA ASN A 71 -32.33 8.88 -0.14
C ASN A 71 -30.84 8.62 0.11
N LEU A 72 -30.19 8.07 -0.93
CA LEU A 72 -28.94 8.58 -1.52
C LEU A 72 -28.67 7.80 -2.81
N GLU A 73 -29.29 8.24 -3.91
CA GLU A 73 -28.96 7.78 -5.26
C GLU A 73 -27.65 8.44 -5.72
N THR A 74 -26.61 7.65 -5.94
CA THR A 74 -25.59 7.95 -6.95
C THR A 74 -25.37 6.69 -7.78
N SER A 75 -25.73 6.75 -9.07
CA SER A 75 -25.85 5.59 -9.97
C SER A 75 -24.48 5.00 -10.38
N PRO A 76 -24.30 3.66 -10.39
CA PRO A 76 -23.09 2.96 -10.82
C PRO A 76 -22.58 3.31 -12.23
N GLN A 77 -23.46 3.81 -13.11
CA GLN A 77 -23.09 4.14 -14.49
C GLN A 77 -22.08 5.30 -14.56
N GLN A 78 -22.18 6.29 -13.66
CA GLN A 78 -21.28 7.45 -13.69
C GLN A 78 -19.84 7.10 -13.28
N PHE A 79 -19.64 6.07 -12.46
CA PHE A 79 -18.31 5.61 -12.05
C PHE A 79 -17.57 4.86 -13.17
N SER A 80 -18.30 4.12 -14.02
CA SER A 80 -17.71 3.43 -15.18
C SER A 80 -17.18 4.41 -16.24
N ASP A 81 -17.93 5.48 -16.50
CA ASP A 81 -17.50 6.52 -17.46
C ASP A 81 -16.33 7.34 -16.90
N THR A 82 -16.30 7.55 -15.58
CA THR A 82 -15.19 8.21 -14.89
C THR A 82 -13.92 7.34 -14.87
N TYR A 83 -14.06 6.02 -14.73
CA TYR A 83 -12.98 5.01 -14.81
C TYR A 83 -12.33 4.97 -16.20
N GLU A 84 -13.14 4.95 -17.27
CA GLU A 84 -12.62 4.92 -18.64
C GLU A 84 -11.93 6.24 -19.01
N THR A 85 -12.37 7.35 -18.42
CA THR A 85 -11.84 8.70 -18.63
C THR A 85 -10.52 8.91 -17.88
N ILE A 86 -10.45 8.59 -16.58
CA ILE A 86 -9.23 8.71 -15.76
C ILE A 86 -8.15 7.73 -16.22
N SER A 87 -8.52 6.50 -16.59
CA SER A 87 -7.56 5.50 -17.12
C SER A 87 -6.96 5.93 -18.45
N LYS A 88 -7.73 6.64 -19.29
CA LYS A 88 -7.21 7.28 -20.51
C LYS A 88 -6.30 8.47 -20.21
N GLU A 89 -6.59 9.25 -19.17
CA GLU A 89 -5.85 10.45 -18.78
C GLU A 89 -4.48 10.14 -18.19
N ILE A 90 -4.39 9.18 -17.26
CA ILE A 90 -3.13 8.74 -16.64
C ILE A 90 -2.19 8.13 -17.70
N SER A 91 -2.76 7.37 -18.65
CA SER A 91 -2.01 6.81 -19.78
C SER A 91 -1.41 7.87 -20.72
N MET A 92 -1.84 9.14 -20.62
CA MET A 92 -1.41 10.23 -21.51
C MET A 92 -0.48 11.25 -20.83
N GLU A 93 -0.17 11.12 -19.54
CA GLU A 93 0.63 12.10 -18.79
C GLU A 93 2.16 11.86 -18.90
N ILE A 94 2.69 11.74 -20.12
CA ILE A 94 4.15 11.78 -20.38
C ILE A 94 4.46 12.68 -21.59
N LYS A 95 5.17 13.79 -21.29
CA LYS A 95 5.86 14.82 -22.13
C LYS A 95 5.04 16.04 -22.58
N THR A 96 5.25 17.12 -21.85
CA THR A 96 4.54 18.41 -21.89
C THR A 96 5.08 19.49 -22.85
N GLU A 97 6.05 19.21 -23.73
CA GLU A 97 6.66 20.28 -24.56
C GLU A 97 6.18 20.37 -26.02
N THR A 98 5.42 19.39 -26.54
CA THR A 98 4.94 19.39 -27.94
C THR A 98 3.41 19.34 -28.08
N ALA A 99 2.67 19.74 -27.05
CA ALA A 99 1.22 19.53 -27.00
C ALA A 99 0.41 20.54 -27.82
N THR A 100 -0.53 20.04 -28.62
CA THR A 100 -1.45 20.81 -29.48
C THR A 100 -2.52 21.56 -28.68
N SER A 101 -3.24 22.50 -29.31
CA SER A 101 -4.27 23.33 -28.66
C SER A 101 -5.39 22.51 -28.00
N GLU A 102 -5.79 21.39 -28.61
CA GLU A 102 -6.80 20.47 -28.07
C GLU A 102 -6.30 19.76 -26.80
N GLN A 103 -5.00 19.42 -26.72
CA GLN A 103 -4.39 18.80 -25.54
C GLN A 103 -4.28 19.79 -24.36
N ARG A 104 -4.16 21.10 -24.64
CA ARG A 104 -4.18 22.14 -23.62
C ARG A 104 -5.58 22.37 -23.06
N GLU A 105 -6.59 22.43 -23.93
CA GLU A 105 -7.99 22.59 -23.52
C GLU A 105 -8.46 21.39 -22.66
N PHE A 106 -7.98 20.20 -22.99
CA PHE A 106 -8.19 18.97 -22.21
C PHE A 106 -7.51 19.00 -20.83
N SER A 107 -6.29 19.51 -20.71
CA SER A 107 -5.61 19.66 -19.41
C SER A 107 -6.34 20.62 -18.44
N VAL A 108 -7.06 21.61 -18.99
CA VAL A 108 -7.84 22.58 -18.21
C VAL A 108 -9.15 21.96 -17.71
N SER A 109 -9.78 21.05 -18.46
CA SER A 109 -10.95 20.30 -17.99
C SER A 109 -10.59 19.37 -16.82
N ILE A 110 -9.42 18.73 -16.83
CA ILE A 110 -9.00 17.83 -15.73
C ILE A 110 -8.82 18.62 -14.43
N LYS A 111 -8.20 19.81 -14.51
CA LYS A 111 -8.03 20.67 -13.33
C LYS A 111 -9.36 21.16 -12.75
N ARG A 112 -10.37 21.43 -13.60
CA ARG A 112 -11.73 21.79 -13.13
C ARG A 112 -12.43 20.59 -12.50
N GLN A 113 -12.37 19.43 -13.13
CA GLN A 113 -13.07 18.22 -12.68
C GLN A 113 -12.47 17.63 -11.40
N ARG A 114 -11.14 17.72 -11.21
CA ARG A 114 -10.46 17.45 -9.92
C ARG A 114 -10.87 18.45 -8.82
N GLY A 115 -11.18 19.69 -9.18
CA GLY A 115 -11.71 20.70 -8.24
C GLY A 115 -13.18 20.48 -7.85
N GLU A 116 -13.95 19.75 -8.67
CA GLU A 116 -15.35 19.41 -8.42
C GLU A 116 -15.53 18.02 -7.77
N LEU A 117 -14.54 17.13 -7.87
CA LEU A 117 -14.49 15.84 -7.17
C LEU A 117 -14.05 16.01 -5.70
N SER A 118 -14.66 16.93 -4.96
CA SER A 118 -14.58 16.96 -3.50
C SER A 118 -15.59 15.96 -2.94
N VAL A 119 -15.29 14.66 -3.10
CA VAL A 119 -15.94 13.63 -2.27
C VAL A 119 -15.59 13.98 -0.83
N LYS A 120 -16.58 14.11 0.05
CA LYS A 120 -16.32 14.18 1.51
C LYS A 120 -15.71 12.84 1.92
N THR A 121 -14.40 12.69 1.73
CA THR A 121 -13.61 11.70 2.45
C THR A 121 -13.56 12.21 3.89
N GLU A 122 -14.00 11.40 4.84
CA GLU A 122 -13.58 11.61 6.23
C GLU A 122 -12.04 11.67 6.22
N ASP A 123 -11.45 12.60 6.98
CA ASP A 123 -10.00 12.82 6.97
C ASP A 123 -9.29 11.57 7.52
N VAL A 124 -8.84 10.70 6.61
CA VAL A 124 -8.02 9.53 6.94
C VAL A 124 -6.60 10.03 7.23
N THR A 125 -6.09 9.67 8.40
CA THR A 125 -4.70 9.91 8.81
C THR A 125 -3.91 8.60 8.73
N ILE A 126 -2.58 8.68 8.72
CA ILE A 126 -1.68 7.53 8.63
C ILE A 126 -0.86 7.38 9.91
N ALA A 127 -0.68 6.15 10.37
CA ALA A 127 0.33 5.74 11.35
C ALA A 127 1.20 4.64 10.74
N ASP A 128 2.44 4.47 11.19
CA ASP A 128 3.46 3.66 10.50
C ASP A 128 4.09 2.54 11.35
N PRO A 129 3.29 1.64 11.96
CA PRO A 129 3.86 0.63 12.84
C PRO A 129 4.70 -0.41 12.08
N LEU A 130 5.79 -0.83 12.73
CA LEU A 130 6.62 -1.95 12.29
C LEU A 130 5.91 -3.28 12.56
N ALA A 131 5.78 -4.12 11.54
CA ALA A 131 5.04 -5.39 11.59
C ALA A 131 5.86 -6.58 11.08
N PHE A 132 5.56 -7.77 11.60
CA PHE A 132 6.13 -9.06 11.22
C PHE A 132 5.05 -9.97 10.62
N ASP A 133 5.36 -10.58 9.48
CA ASP A 133 4.52 -11.56 8.76
C ASP A 133 4.74 -12.96 9.35
N MET A 134 4.11 -13.23 10.49
CA MET A 134 4.47 -14.37 11.35
C MET A 134 4.16 -15.74 10.75
N ASP A 135 3.33 -15.81 9.72
CA ASP A 135 2.98 -17.05 9.01
C ASP A 135 3.49 -17.10 7.57
N ASN A 136 4.33 -16.13 7.19
CA ASN A 136 5.05 -16.05 5.91
C ASN A 136 4.11 -16.13 4.70
N ASN A 137 2.91 -15.54 4.82
CA ASN A 137 1.89 -15.56 3.77
C ASN A 137 1.67 -14.19 3.11
N GLY A 138 2.49 -13.21 3.48
CA GLY A 138 2.46 -11.83 3.05
C GLY A 138 1.49 -10.99 3.90
N PHE A 139 1.93 -9.78 4.24
CA PHE A 139 1.13 -8.82 5.01
C PHE A 139 -0.28 -8.62 4.47
N LYS A 140 -1.24 -8.64 5.41
CA LYS A 140 -2.66 -8.35 5.15
C LYS A 140 -3.21 -7.45 6.24
N THR A 141 -3.98 -6.44 5.85
CA THR A 141 -4.64 -5.52 6.77
C THR A 141 -6.16 -5.54 6.59
N THR A 142 -6.89 -5.12 7.61
CA THR A 142 -8.36 -5.02 7.59
C THR A 142 -8.88 -3.95 6.62
N GLY A 143 -8.06 -2.95 6.30
CA GLY A 143 -8.48 -1.67 5.74
C GLY A 143 -9.23 -0.81 6.76
N VAL A 144 -9.10 0.52 6.66
CA VAL A 144 -9.71 1.47 7.62
C VAL A 144 -11.23 1.30 7.78
N GLU A 145 -11.93 0.90 6.72
CA GLU A 145 -13.37 0.63 6.74
C GLU A 145 -13.78 -0.50 7.69
N ASN A 146 -12.93 -1.52 7.84
CA ASN A 146 -13.11 -2.62 8.79
C ASN A 146 -12.09 -2.52 9.94
N GLY A 147 -11.71 -1.29 10.27
CA GLY A 147 -10.71 -1.00 11.30
C GLY A 147 -11.07 -1.52 12.69
N VAL A 148 -10.04 -1.67 13.50
CA VAL A 148 -10.09 -2.05 14.93
C VAL A 148 -10.03 -0.78 15.77
N GLU A 149 -10.69 -0.80 16.92
CA GLU A 149 -10.62 0.26 17.93
C GLU A 149 -9.28 0.21 18.67
N PHE A 150 -8.42 1.20 18.44
CA PHE A 150 -7.13 1.35 19.11
C PHE A 150 -6.69 2.82 19.08
N ASP A 151 -6.09 3.31 20.16
CA ASP A 151 -5.44 4.63 20.16
C ASP A 151 -4.12 4.55 19.40
N ILE A 152 -4.18 4.55 18.07
CA ILE A 152 -3.01 4.35 17.20
C ILE A 152 -2.08 5.56 17.18
N ASN A 153 -2.57 6.73 17.58
CA ASN A 153 -1.82 7.98 17.51
C ASN A 153 -1.28 8.43 18.89
N GLY A 154 -1.75 7.81 19.99
CA GLY A 154 -1.29 8.07 21.34
C GLY A 154 -1.82 9.36 21.98
N ASP A 155 -2.94 9.91 21.49
CA ASP A 155 -3.54 11.15 22.00
C ASP A 155 -4.55 10.92 23.13
N GLY A 156 -4.77 9.66 23.52
CA GLY A 156 -5.68 9.23 24.56
C GLY A 156 -7.11 9.03 24.06
N VAL A 157 -7.36 9.14 22.76
CA VAL A 157 -8.67 8.90 22.13
C VAL A 157 -8.59 7.65 21.26
N ILE A 158 -9.58 6.77 21.42
CA ILE A 158 -9.68 5.55 20.62
C ILE A 158 -10.08 5.91 19.18
N ASP A 159 -9.22 5.54 18.24
CA ASP A 159 -9.45 5.70 16.81
C ASP A 159 -9.95 4.39 16.18
N LYS A 160 -10.61 4.51 15.03
CA LYS A 160 -10.85 3.36 14.16
C LYS A 160 -9.70 3.26 13.15
N THR A 161 -8.78 2.34 13.40
CA THR A 161 -7.56 2.16 12.59
C THR A 161 -7.60 0.88 11.79
N SER A 162 -7.02 0.88 10.58
CA SER A 162 -6.64 -0.38 9.97
C SER A 162 -5.64 -1.11 10.86
N PHE A 163 -5.66 -2.43 10.76
CA PHE A 163 -4.87 -3.30 11.59
C PHE A 163 -4.39 -4.50 10.78
N ILE A 164 -3.21 -5.02 11.09
CA ILE A 164 -2.73 -6.30 10.55
C ILE A 164 -3.67 -7.45 10.96
N THR A 165 -3.68 -8.52 10.17
CA THR A 165 -4.65 -9.62 10.33
C THR A 165 -3.98 -10.98 10.42
N GLY A 166 -4.73 -11.98 10.91
CA GLY A 166 -4.21 -13.34 11.06
C GLY A 166 -3.14 -13.44 12.14
N ASN A 167 -2.01 -14.04 11.80
CA ASN A 167 -0.91 -14.24 12.74
C ASN A 167 0.10 -13.09 12.75
N ASP A 168 -0.01 -12.13 11.84
CA ASP A 168 0.88 -10.97 11.78
C ASP A 168 0.87 -10.19 13.10
N ARG A 169 2.03 -9.64 13.48
CA ARG A 169 2.19 -8.90 14.74
C ARG A 169 2.95 -7.58 14.53
N PHE A 170 2.52 -6.53 15.22
CA PHE A 170 3.31 -5.31 15.38
C PHE A 170 4.43 -5.55 16.37
N LEU A 171 5.57 -4.91 16.16
CA LEU A 171 6.62 -4.82 17.15
C LEU A 171 6.30 -3.68 18.12
N ALA A 172 6.34 -3.97 19.41
CA ALA A 172 6.04 -3.01 20.46
C ALA A 172 7.02 -3.09 21.61
N LEU A 173 7.11 -2.01 22.38
CA LEU A 173 7.84 -1.92 23.63
C LEU A 173 6.95 -1.20 24.65
N ASP A 174 6.61 -1.89 25.74
CA ASP A 174 5.98 -1.28 26.90
C ASP A 174 6.96 -0.24 27.48
N LYS A 175 6.72 1.03 27.13
CA LYS A 175 7.61 2.16 27.43
C LYS A 175 7.27 2.77 28.77
N ASN A 176 6.00 2.71 29.16
CA ASN A 176 5.50 3.29 30.41
C ASN A 176 5.53 2.30 31.59
N TYR A 177 5.90 1.03 31.34
CA TYR A 177 6.04 -0.07 32.30
C TYR A 177 4.72 -0.47 32.98
N ASN A 178 3.59 -0.30 32.31
CA ASN A 178 2.27 -0.63 32.85
C ASN A 178 1.88 -2.11 32.63
N GLY A 179 2.70 -2.87 31.90
CA GLY A 179 2.53 -4.28 31.63
C GLY A 179 1.64 -4.59 30.41
N LYS A 180 1.23 -3.57 29.65
CA LYS A 180 0.37 -3.67 28.46
C LYS A 180 0.98 -2.88 27.31
N ILE A 181 0.45 -3.12 26.12
CA ILE A 181 0.60 -2.24 24.96
C ILE A 181 -0.78 -1.60 24.79
N ASP A 182 -0.92 -0.34 25.17
CA ASP A 182 -2.24 0.32 25.22
C ASP A 182 -2.44 1.46 24.24
N ASP A 183 -1.36 1.98 23.64
CA ASP A 183 -1.44 2.98 22.59
C ASP A 183 -0.30 2.89 21.56
N GLY A 184 -0.42 3.68 20.50
CA GLY A 184 0.51 3.73 19.38
C GLY A 184 1.89 4.30 19.73
N THR A 185 2.07 4.97 20.86
CA THR A 185 3.40 5.47 21.29
C THR A 185 4.32 4.33 21.69
N GLU A 186 3.76 3.16 22.01
CA GLU A 186 4.47 1.94 22.38
C GLU A 186 4.79 1.04 21.18
N LEU A 187 4.23 1.32 20.01
CA LEU A 187 4.61 0.65 18.76
C LEU A 187 5.91 1.26 18.21
N PHE A 188 6.69 0.46 17.48
CA PHE A 188 7.83 0.97 16.71
C PHE A 188 7.32 1.56 15.40
N GLY A 189 7.82 2.74 15.03
CA GLY A 189 7.45 3.54 13.84
C GLY A 189 8.20 4.89 13.87
N ASP A 190 7.77 5.86 13.07
CA ASP A 190 8.33 7.22 13.00
C ASP A 190 7.80 8.16 14.09
N GLN A 191 6.73 7.76 14.80
CA GLN A 191 6.02 8.57 15.79
C GLN A 191 6.90 9.01 16.98
N ASN A 192 8.08 8.42 17.13
CA ASN A 192 9.08 8.74 18.16
C ASN A 192 10.29 9.57 17.62
N GLY A 193 10.14 10.17 16.43
CA GLY A 193 11.11 11.08 15.84
C GLY A 193 12.25 10.41 15.07
N ALA A 194 12.09 9.14 14.68
CA ALA A 194 12.93 8.48 13.68
C ALA A 194 12.40 8.75 12.26
N GLU A 195 13.16 8.34 11.24
CA GLU A 195 12.71 8.43 9.84
C GLU A 195 11.74 7.29 9.46
N ASN A 196 11.80 6.17 10.19
CA ASN A 196 10.95 4.99 10.04
C ASN A 196 11.14 4.08 11.27
N GLY A 197 10.32 3.03 11.39
CA GLY A 197 10.34 2.08 12.50
C GLY A 197 11.62 1.26 12.64
N PHE A 198 12.36 1.00 11.56
CA PHE A 198 13.66 0.32 11.65
C PHE A 198 14.74 1.22 12.23
N GLU A 199 14.77 2.50 11.85
CA GLU A 199 15.69 3.49 12.44
C GLU A 199 15.33 3.81 13.90
N GLU A 200 14.05 3.74 14.28
CA GLU A 200 13.65 3.79 15.69
C GLU A 200 14.19 2.57 16.46
N LEU A 201 14.02 1.36 15.92
CA LEU A 201 14.48 0.13 16.55
C LEU A 201 16.00 0.08 16.70
N LYS A 202 16.74 0.63 15.73
CA LYS A 202 18.21 0.72 15.75
C LYS A 202 18.77 1.49 16.94
N LYS A 203 17.99 2.40 17.54
CA LYS A 203 18.39 3.11 18.77
C LYS A 203 18.64 2.15 19.95
N TYR A 204 18.15 0.92 19.86
CA TYR A 204 18.26 -0.10 20.90
C TYR A 204 19.31 -1.18 20.61
N ASP A 205 20.04 -1.08 19.49
CA ASP A 205 21.18 -1.93 19.17
C ASP A 205 22.37 -1.53 20.05
N SER A 206 22.55 -2.28 21.14
CA SER A 206 23.47 -1.92 22.20
C SER A 206 24.92 -2.29 21.88
N ASN A 207 25.11 -3.31 21.02
CA ASN A 207 26.41 -3.82 20.63
C ASN A 207 26.83 -3.34 19.21
N ASN A 208 25.93 -2.69 18.47
CA ASN A 208 26.09 -2.15 17.12
C ASN A 208 26.43 -3.22 16.07
N ASP A 209 25.87 -4.41 16.18
CA ASP A 209 26.07 -5.49 15.22
C ASP A 209 25.05 -5.52 14.06
N GLY A 210 24.07 -4.62 14.09
CA GLY A 210 23.06 -4.46 13.05
C GLY A 210 21.86 -5.39 13.19
N VAL A 211 21.74 -6.10 14.31
CA VAL A 211 20.55 -6.87 14.68
C VAL A 211 20.09 -6.52 16.09
N ILE A 212 18.82 -6.81 16.39
CA ILE A 212 18.34 -6.85 17.77
C ILE A 212 18.12 -8.31 18.15
N ASP A 213 18.89 -8.80 19.11
CA ASP A 213 18.81 -10.19 19.58
C ASP A 213 19.04 -10.30 21.10
N SER A 214 19.23 -11.53 21.61
CA SER A 214 19.46 -11.78 23.05
C SER A 214 20.68 -11.08 23.66
N ASN A 215 21.59 -10.54 22.83
CA ASN A 215 22.72 -9.73 23.29
C ASN A 215 22.31 -8.27 23.59
N ASP A 216 21.11 -7.85 23.17
CA ASP A 216 20.56 -6.53 23.45
C ASP A 216 19.58 -6.54 24.62
N PRO A 217 19.79 -5.70 25.65
CA PRO A 217 18.90 -5.65 26.81
C PRO A 217 17.43 -5.35 26.48
N VAL A 218 17.14 -4.73 25.33
CA VAL A 218 15.77 -4.45 24.90
C VAL A 218 15.01 -5.72 24.51
N PHE A 219 15.70 -6.76 24.01
CA PHE A 219 15.08 -7.90 23.35
C PHE A 219 14.08 -8.63 24.25
N GLU A 220 14.44 -8.83 25.52
CA GLU A 220 13.58 -9.44 26.56
C GLU A 220 12.32 -8.64 26.90
N ARG A 221 12.27 -7.37 26.46
CA ARG A 221 11.16 -6.45 26.70
C ARG A 221 10.29 -6.24 25.47
N LEU A 222 10.80 -6.59 24.28
CA LEU A 222 10.04 -6.45 23.05
C LEU A 222 8.82 -7.37 23.08
N ARG A 223 7.73 -6.86 22.54
CA ARG A 223 6.45 -7.55 22.46
C ARG A 223 6.03 -7.69 21.00
N LEU A 224 5.42 -8.83 20.70
CA LEU A 224 4.58 -9.00 19.52
C LEU A 224 3.16 -8.63 19.92
N PHE A 225 2.59 -7.63 19.25
CA PHE A 225 1.27 -7.09 19.54
C PHE A 225 0.33 -7.29 18.35
N GLY A 226 -0.92 -7.65 18.62
CA GLY A 226 -1.89 -7.95 17.57
C GLY A 226 -3.33 -7.88 18.04
N PHE A 227 -4.25 -8.09 17.10
CA PHE A 227 -5.67 -8.21 17.37
C PHE A 227 -6.13 -9.61 16.97
N ASP A 228 -6.65 -10.36 17.94
CA ASP A 228 -7.27 -11.66 17.69
C ASP A 228 -8.74 -11.46 17.30
N GLN A 229 -9.05 -11.78 16.05
CA GLN A 229 -10.39 -11.63 15.49
C GLN A 229 -11.41 -12.59 16.13
N GLU A 230 -10.99 -13.80 16.55
CA GLU A 230 -11.91 -14.78 17.13
C GLU A 230 -12.36 -14.36 18.53
N SER A 231 -11.43 -13.90 19.35
CA SER A 231 -11.73 -13.40 20.70
C SER A 231 -12.12 -11.92 20.73
N SER A 232 -11.98 -11.20 19.61
CA SER A 232 -12.18 -9.75 19.49
C SER A 232 -11.39 -8.98 20.56
N SER A 233 -10.13 -9.36 20.76
CA SER A 233 -9.30 -8.81 21.83
C SER A 233 -7.87 -8.53 21.39
N MET A 234 -7.25 -7.54 22.03
CA MET A 234 -5.83 -7.26 21.86
C MET A 234 -5.01 -8.34 22.54
N VAL A 235 -4.01 -8.84 21.81
CA VAL A 235 -3.10 -9.89 22.27
C VAL A 235 -1.67 -9.38 22.26
N SER A 236 -0.89 -9.81 23.25
CA SER A 236 0.53 -9.50 23.34
C SER A 236 1.31 -10.65 23.93
N GLU A 237 2.44 -10.98 23.32
CA GLU A 237 3.42 -11.95 23.81
C GLU A 237 4.82 -11.36 23.73
N LYS A 238 5.78 -11.90 24.49
CA LYS A 238 7.17 -11.46 24.40
C LYS A 238 7.82 -12.02 23.14
N VAL A 239 8.68 -11.22 22.51
CA VAL A 239 9.52 -11.69 21.40
C VAL A 239 10.40 -12.86 21.84
N SER A 240 10.98 -12.80 23.05
CA SER A 240 11.80 -13.87 23.64
C SER A 240 11.07 -15.20 23.86
N ASP A 241 9.75 -15.16 24.04
CA ASP A 241 8.91 -16.35 24.26
C ASP A 241 8.33 -16.89 22.93
N SER A 242 8.60 -16.19 21.82
CA SER A 242 8.11 -16.51 20.49
C SER A 242 9.14 -17.34 19.69
N LEU A 243 8.85 -17.52 18.40
CA LEU A 243 9.74 -18.17 17.43
C LEU A 243 10.82 -17.24 16.87
N ILE A 244 10.86 -15.97 17.25
CA ILE A 244 11.85 -14.98 16.78
C ILE A 244 13.17 -15.12 17.54
N LYS A 245 14.28 -15.17 16.79
CA LYS A 245 15.65 -15.21 17.31
C LYS A 245 16.37 -13.86 17.22
N SER A 246 16.25 -13.18 16.09
CA SER A 246 16.92 -11.90 15.85
C SER A 246 16.18 -11.08 14.80
N ILE A 247 16.14 -9.76 14.99
CA ILE A 247 15.48 -8.80 14.09
C ILE A 247 16.55 -8.02 13.33
N ALA A 248 16.56 -8.05 11.99
CA ALA A 248 17.52 -7.28 11.22
C ALA A 248 17.15 -5.79 11.19
N LEU A 249 18.14 -4.92 11.29
CA LEU A 249 17.95 -3.46 11.26
C LEU A 249 18.14 -2.85 9.87
N GLY A 250 18.81 -3.57 8.97
CA GLY A 250 18.95 -3.15 7.58
C GLY A 250 17.66 -3.40 6.82
N TYR A 251 17.18 -2.42 6.05
CA TYR A 251 15.93 -2.52 5.31
C TYR A 251 16.11 -2.14 3.84
N ARG A 252 15.08 -2.45 3.03
CA ARG A 252 14.97 -2.08 1.63
C ARG A 252 13.72 -1.22 1.45
N GLU A 253 13.90 -0.12 0.73
CA GLU A 253 12.79 0.70 0.24
C GLU A 253 11.96 -0.07 -0.80
N GLY A 254 10.64 0.02 -0.70
CA GLY A 254 9.74 -0.59 -1.66
C GLY A 254 8.29 -0.44 -1.26
N VAL A 255 7.50 0.22 -2.11
CA VAL A 255 6.07 0.43 -1.84
C VAL A 255 5.26 -0.77 -2.31
N LYS A 256 4.48 -1.37 -1.40
CA LYS A 256 3.48 -2.40 -1.74
C LYS A 256 2.13 -2.01 -1.13
N VAL A 257 1.12 -1.89 -1.98
CA VAL A 257 -0.23 -1.51 -1.55
C VAL A 257 -0.96 -2.72 -0.96
N LEU A 258 -1.42 -2.59 0.27
CA LEU A 258 -2.21 -3.61 0.96
C LEU A 258 -3.71 -3.29 0.80
N ASN A 259 -4.08 -2.03 1.07
CA ASN A 259 -5.43 -1.47 0.97
C ASN A 259 -5.39 0.01 0.54
N ALA A 260 -6.57 0.65 0.47
CA ALA A 260 -6.73 2.04 0.04
C ALA A 260 -5.79 3.05 0.74
N TYR A 261 -5.55 2.84 2.03
CA TYR A 261 -4.74 3.73 2.87
C TYR A 261 -3.64 2.96 3.60
N ASP A 262 -3.37 1.72 3.18
CA ASP A 262 -2.39 0.86 3.84
C ASP A 262 -1.31 0.43 2.85
N THR A 263 -0.05 0.70 3.17
CA THR A 263 1.08 0.38 2.29
C THR A 263 2.31 -0.05 3.08
N VAL A 264 2.99 -1.09 2.64
CA VAL A 264 4.37 -1.37 3.07
C VAL A 264 5.28 -0.33 2.43
N LYS A 265 6.20 0.23 3.21
CA LYS A 265 7.15 1.28 2.77
C LYS A 265 8.57 0.78 2.74
N GLN A 266 8.99 0.12 3.80
CA GLN A 266 10.27 -0.56 3.92
C GLN A 266 10.05 -2.01 4.32
N SER A 267 10.96 -2.87 3.88
CA SER A 267 10.95 -4.29 4.23
C SER A 267 12.33 -4.77 4.70
N SER A 268 12.32 -5.69 5.65
CA SER A 268 13.49 -6.37 6.18
C SER A 268 13.13 -7.82 6.52
N GLU A 269 13.99 -8.49 7.27
CA GLU A 269 13.86 -9.89 7.66
C GLU A 269 14.08 -10.06 9.17
N VAL A 270 13.37 -11.01 9.73
CA VAL A 270 13.56 -11.53 11.09
C VAL A 270 13.99 -12.98 10.95
N THR A 271 14.98 -13.41 11.72
CA THR A 271 15.40 -14.81 11.74
C THR A 271 14.67 -15.53 12.87
N SER A 272 14.07 -16.69 12.56
CA SER A 272 13.45 -17.54 13.57
C SER A 272 14.47 -18.38 14.34
N ASN A 273 14.03 -19.02 15.42
CA ASN A 273 14.84 -19.97 16.18
C ASN A 273 15.29 -21.19 15.34
N GLU A 274 14.54 -21.53 14.30
CA GLU A 274 14.87 -22.59 13.33
C GLU A 274 15.74 -22.09 12.15
N GLY A 275 16.07 -20.79 12.11
CA GLY A 275 16.87 -20.18 11.06
C GLY A 275 16.10 -19.80 9.79
N GLU A 276 14.77 -19.77 9.83
CA GLU A 276 13.92 -19.30 8.74
C GLU A 276 13.88 -17.76 8.70
N SER A 277 13.92 -17.17 7.51
CA SER A 277 13.65 -15.75 7.30
C SER A 277 12.15 -15.49 7.27
N ILE A 278 11.70 -14.61 8.16
CA ILE A 278 10.33 -14.09 8.27
C ILE A 278 10.34 -12.63 7.82
N SER A 279 9.35 -12.20 7.03
CA SER A 279 9.31 -10.82 6.55
C SER A 279 8.97 -9.85 7.69
N SER A 280 9.67 -8.72 7.76
CA SER A 280 9.27 -7.56 8.56
C SER A 280 9.10 -6.33 7.67
N ALA A 281 8.24 -5.40 8.07
CA ALA A 281 7.96 -4.21 7.30
C ALA A 281 7.57 -3.02 8.16
N ASP A 282 7.91 -1.84 7.67
CA ASP A 282 7.31 -0.58 8.07
C ASP A 282 6.06 -0.35 7.21
N ILE A 283 4.91 -0.17 7.85
CA ILE A 283 3.60 -0.18 7.19
C ILE A 283 2.82 1.08 7.55
N ASP A 284 2.53 1.90 6.55
CA ASP A 284 1.51 2.94 6.63
C ASP A 284 0.13 2.26 6.82
N LEU A 285 -0.63 2.68 7.82
CA LEU A 285 -2.00 2.25 8.13
C LEU A 285 -2.94 3.45 8.22
N GLY A 286 -4.06 3.36 7.52
CA GLY A 286 -5.10 4.38 7.59
C GLY A 286 -5.94 4.29 8.86
N PHE A 287 -6.24 5.43 9.47
CA PHE A 287 -7.20 5.54 10.57
C PHE A 287 -8.10 6.76 10.46
N TYR A 288 -9.32 6.64 11.00
CA TYR A 288 -10.23 7.76 11.20
C TYR A 288 -9.97 8.37 12.57
N LYS A 289 -9.53 9.63 12.57
CA LYS A 289 -9.29 10.38 13.81
C LYS A 289 -10.61 10.66 14.52
N SER A 290 -10.74 10.12 15.73
CA SER A 290 -11.84 10.43 16.64
C SER A 290 -11.65 11.82 17.28
N VAL A 291 -12.76 12.48 17.62
CA VAL A 291 -12.81 13.83 18.24
C VAL A 291 -13.43 13.81 19.62
#